data_AF-A0AA42LV63-F1
#
_entry.id   AF-A0AA42LV63-F1
#
_cell.length_a   1.000
_cell.length_b   1.000
_cell.length_c   1.000
_cell.angle_alpha   90.00
_cell.angle_beta   90.00
_cell.angle_gamma   90.00
#
_symmetry.space_group_name_H-M   'P 1'
#
loop_
_entity.id
_entity.type
_entity.pdbx_description
1 polymer ?
#
loop_
_entity_poly.entity_id
_entity_poly.type
_entity_poly.pdbx_seq_one_letter_code
_entity_poly.pdbx_strand_id
1 'polypeptide(L)'
;MAFVTTKRAVAACPIKVEVHDENGEVVAIEFVAQYKRHTLDQVADLQDSMANALNERLGRPPVARAKPAPKWPYSTDVEFIKDKMTGWLGARDSQGEAIPFNAKSLGQVLSDWPEIVGPLFNGFFEAHQQVREKNL
;
A
#
# COMPACT_ATOMS: atom_id res chain seq x y z
N MET A 1 9.05 31.47 13.76
CA MET A 1 9.20 30.82 12.44
C MET A 1 7.85 30.23 12.07
N ALA A 2 7.27 30.64 10.94
CA ALA A 2 6.01 30.08 10.47
C ALA A 2 6.29 28.69 9.87
N PHE A 3 5.62 27.65 10.40
CA PHE A 3 5.61 26.34 9.76
C PHE A 3 4.90 26.47 8.42
N VAL A 4 5.65 26.40 7.32
CA VAL A 4 5.06 26.29 5.98
C VAL A 4 4.54 24.87 5.86
N THR A 5 3.22 24.71 5.86
CA THR A 5 2.53 23.42 5.74
C THR A 5 2.60 22.93 4.28
N THR A 6 3.79 22.63 3.78
CA THR A 6 3.93 21.96 2.49
C THR A 6 3.41 20.54 2.65
N LYS A 7 2.37 20.17 1.90
CA LYS A 7 1.85 18.80 1.88
C LYS A 7 3.00 17.86 1.51
N ARG A 8 3.46 17.03 2.46
CA ARG A 8 4.50 16.01 2.22
C ARG A 8 4.13 15.18 0.99
N ALA A 9 5.09 14.92 0.10
CA ALA A 9 4.88 14.16 -1.14
C ALA A 9 4.61 12.66 -0.92
N VAL A 10 4.78 12.19 0.32
CA VAL A 10 4.70 10.79 0.73
C VAL A 10 3.62 10.62 1.80
N ALA A 11 2.84 9.55 1.68
CA ALA A 11 2.01 9.00 2.74
C ALA A 11 2.72 7.77 3.33
N ALA A 12 2.74 7.62 4.65
CA ALA A 12 3.47 6.54 5.30
C ALA A 12 2.55 5.75 6.23
N CYS A 13 2.74 4.44 6.30
CA CYS A 13 2.01 3.54 7.19
C CYS A 13 2.99 2.59 7.88
N PRO A 14 2.94 2.44 9.22
CA PRO A 14 3.63 1.34 9.86
C PRO A 14 3.02 0.01 9.39
N ILE A 15 3.87 -0.94 9.05
CA ILE A 15 3.52 -2.30 8.67
C ILE A 15 4.09 -3.22 9.74
N LYS A 16 3.23 -4.06 10.30
CA LYS A 16 3.58 -5.12 11.23
C LYS A 16 2.92 -6.40 10.75
N VAL A 17 3.72 -7.41 10.46
CA VAL A 17 3.24 -8.71 10.02
C VAL A 17 4.07 -9.81 10.67
N GLU A 18 3.41 -10.88 11.06
CA GLU A 18 4.06 -12.11 11.51
C GLU A 18 4.16 -13.05 10.31
N VAL A 19 5.37 -13.45 9.96
CA VAL A 19 5.67 -14.38 8.85
C VAL A 19 6.39 -15.60 9.40
N HIS A 20 6.36 -16.71 8.67
CA HIS A 20 7.18 -17.86 9.00
C HIS A 20 8.52 -17.75 8.26
N ASP A 21 9.62 -17.97 8.96
CA ASP A 21 10.94 -18.06 8.36
C ASP A 21 11.16 -19.42 7.66
N GLU A 22 12.33 -19.62 7.07
CA GLU A 22 12.71 -20.87 6.40
C GLU A 22 12.72 -22.10 7.34
N ASN A 23 12.79 -21.89 8.66
CA ASN A 23 12.74 -22.93 9.67
C ASN A 23 11.32 -23.20 10.19
N GLY A 24 10.32 -22.44 9.72
CA GLY A 24 8.95 -22.50 10.19
C GLY A 24 8.71 -21.76 11.52
N GLU A 25 9.67 -20.96 11.99
CA GLU A 25 9.51 -20.11 13.17
C GLU A 25 8.80 -18.80 12.82
N VAL A 26 7.97 -18.30 13.74
CA VAL A 26 7.26 -17.03 13.55
C VAL A 26 8.20 -15.86 13.82
N VAL A 27 8.39 -15.01 12.81
CA VAL A 27 9.20 -13.79 12.86
C VAL A 27 8.30 -12.59 12.60
N ALA A 28 8.42 -11.57 13.46
CA ALA A 28 7.74 -10.30 13.26
C ALA A 28 8.56 -9.39 12.33
N ILE A 29 7.98 -9.01 11.20
CA ILE A 29 8.50 -7.98 10.30
C ILE A 29 7.83 -6.66 10.63
N GLU A 30 8.62 -5.67 11.02
CA GLU A 30 8.17 -4.32 11.34
C GLU A 30 8.96 -3.28 10.53
N PHE A 31 8.26 -2.45 9.76
CA PHE A 31 8.85 -1.35 9.00
C PHE A 31 7.80 -0.29 8.68
N VAL A 32 8.22 0.86 8.17
CA VAL A 32 7.30 1.91 7.70
C VAL A 32 7.28 1.90 6.19
N ALA A 33 6.15 1.52 5.58
CA ALA A 33 5.93 1.64 4.15
C ALA A 33 5.70 3.10 3.76
N GLN A 34 6.25 3.51 2.62
CA GLN A 34 6.10 4.85 2.05
C GLN A 34 5.46 4.75 0.67
N TYR A 35 4.41 5.53 0.47
CA TYR A 35 3.62 5.55 -0.75
C TYR A 35 3.61 6.93 -1.38
N LYS A 36 3.49 6.97 -2.71
CA LYS A 36 3.20 8.20 -3.43
C LYS A 36 1.89 8.76 -2.91
N ARG A 37 1.90 10.02 -2.47
CA ARG A 37 0.70 10.66 -1.95
C ARG A 37 -0.31 10.89 -3.08
N HIS A 38 -1.54 10.48 -2.82
CA HIS A 38 -2.71 10.74 -3.64
C HIS A 38 -3.65 11.70 -2.91
N THR A 39 -4.45 12.43 -3.68
CA THR A 39 -5.56 13.24 -3.15
C THR A 39 -6.70 12.35 -2.68
N LEU A 40 -7.62 12.89 -1.89
CA LEU A 40 -8.78 12.14 -1.42
C LEU A 40 -9.65 11.65 -2.58
N ASP A 41 -9.85 12.49 -3.61
CA ASP A 41 -10.61 12.10 -4.80
C ASP A 41 -9.93 10.95 -5.54
N GLN A 42 -8.60 10.99 -5.69
CA GLN A 42 -7.84 9.90 -6.31
C GLN A 42 -7.92 8.59 -5.50
N VAL A 43 -7.85 8.66 -4.17
CA VAL A 43 -7.99 7.48 -3.31
C VAL A 43 -9.40 6.93 -3.39
N ALA A 44 -10.40 7.80 -3.37
CA ALA A 44 -11.79 7.42 -3.52
C ALA A 44 -12.05 6.80 -4.90
N ASP A 45 -11.42 7.31 -5.98
CA ASP A 45 -11.54 6.75 -7.34
C ASP A 45 -10.92 5.35 -7.42
N LEU A 46 -9.79 5.14 -6.73
CA LEU A 46 -9.19 3.82 -6.58
C LEU A 46 -10.15 2.86 -5.84
N GLN A 47 -10.74 3.29 -4.71
CA GLN A 47 -11.71 2.47 -3.97
C GLN A 47 -12.94 2.11 -4.82
N ASP A 48 -13.51 3.08 -5.53
CA ASP A 48 -14.64 2.84 -6.43
C ASP A 48 -14.26 1.89 -7.57
N SER A 49 -13.06 2.04 -8.13
CA SER A 49 -12.59 1.18 -9.20
C SER A 49 -12.40 -0.27 -8.75
N MET A 50 -11.95 -0.49 -7.51
CA MET A 50 -11.88 -1.81 -6.88
C MET A 50 -13.28 -2.41 -6.68
N ALA A 51 -14.23 -1.61 -6.18
CA ALA A 51 -15.63 -2.04 -6.03
C ALA A 51 -16.28 -2.36 -7.39
N ASN A 52 -15.98 -1.59 -8.43
CA ASN A 52 -16.45 -1.82 -9.79
C ASN A 52 -15.89 -3.11 -10.38
N ALA A 53 -14.62 -3.43 -10.15
CA ALA A 53 -14.03 -4.68 -10.61
C ALA A 53 -14.71 -5.90 -9.97
N LEU A 54 -15.09 -5.81 -8.68
CA LEU A 54 -15.89 -6.84 -8.01
C LEU A 54 -17.30 -6.92 -8.58
N ASN A 55 -17.96 -5.77 -8.78
CA ASN A 55 -19.31 -5.73 -9.35
C ASN A 55 -19.35 -6.32 -10.76
N GLU A 56 -18.38 -6.04 -11.61
CA GLU A 56 -18.25 -6.62 -12.95
C GLU A 56 -18.16 -8.15 -12.88
N ARG A 57 -17.32 -8.69 -11.99
CA ARG A 57 -17.22 -10.15 -11.76
C ARG A 57 -18.51 -10.78 -11.26
N LEU A 58 -19.32 -10.03 -10.50
CA LEU A 58 -20.60 -10.47 -9.94
C LEU A 58 -21.80 -10.14 -10.83
N GLY A 59 -21.61 -9.52 -12.01
CA GLY A 59 -22.70 -9.07 -12.89
C GLY A 59 -23.58 -7.96 -12.29
N ARG A 60 -23.04 -7.15 -11.37
CA ARG A 60 -23.72 -6.04 -10.69
C ARG A 60 -23.42 -4.71 -11.36
N PRO A 61 -24.30 -3.70 -11.25
CA PRO A 61 -24.04 -2.36 -11.78
C PRO A 61 -22.84 -1.70 -11.07
N PRO A 62 -22.06 -0.85 -11.78
CA PRO A 62 -20.95 -0.11 -11.18
C PRO A 62 -21.44 0.97 -10.20
N VAL A 63 -20.57 1.36 -9.28
CA VAL A 63 -20.77 2.50 -8.38
C VAL A 63 -20.91 3.78 -9.20
N ALA A 64 -21.96 4.55 -8.92
CA ALA A 64 -22.44 5.63 -9.78
C ALA A 64 -21.76 7.00 -9.59
N ARG A 65 -20.63 7.09 -8.85
CA ARG A 65 -20.03 8.39 -8.49
C ARG A 65 -19.46 9.15 -9.69
N ALA A 66 -18.93 8.46 -10.70
CA ALA A 66 -18.29 9.07 -11.86
C ALA A 66 -18.76 8.44 -13.19
N LYS A 67 -18.76 9.25 -14.27
CA LYS A 67 -19.06 8.82 -15.65
C LYS A 67 -17.93 9.27 -16.58
N PRO A 68 -17.19 8.36 -17.24
CA PRO A 68 -17.29 6.91 -17.12
C PRO A 68 -16.87 6.42 -15.72
N ALA A 69 -17.44 5.28 -15.28
CA ALA A 69 -17.08 4.68 -14.01
C ALA A 69 -15.60 4.24 -14.04
N PRO A 70 -14.80 4.55 -13.00
CA PRO A 70 -13.39 4.23 -12.99
C PRO A 70 -13.21 2.70 -12.95
N LYS A 71 -12.25 2.20 -13.72
CA LYS A 71 -11.89 0.78 -13.81
C LYS A 71 -10.60 0.51 -13.04
N TRP A 72 -10.54 -0.62 -12.34
CA TRP A 72 -9.34 -1.04 -11.63
C TRP A 72 -8.24 -1.35 -12.65
N PRO A 73 -7.11 -0.61 -12.65
CA PRO A 73 -6.13 -0.71 -13.74
C PRO A 73 -5.07 -1.80 -13.51
N TYR A 74 -5.08 -2.48 -12.36
CA TYR A 74 -4.08 -3.47 -11.99
C TYR A 74 -4.64 -4.89 -12.08
N SER A 75 -3.85 -5.81 -12.59
CA SER A 75 -4.23 -7.22 -12.67
C SER A 75 -4.00 -7.96 -11.35
N THR A 76 -3.04 -7.48 -10.54
CA THR A 76 -2.68 -8.06 -9.25
C THR A 76 -2.38 -6.99 -8.21
N ASP A 77 -2.48 -7.36 -6.92
CA ASP A 77 -2.11 -6.47 -5.81
C ASP A 77 -0.62 -6.13 -5.83
N VAL A 78 0.23 -7.03 -6.34
CA VAL A 78 1.67 -6.80 -6.52
C VAL A 78 1.94 -5.68 -7.54
N GLU A 79 1.20 -5.63 -8.65
CA GLU A 79 1.33 -4.53 -9.62
C GLU A 79 0.94 -3.20 -8.99
N PHE A 80 -0.15 -3.19 -8.21
CA PHE A 80 -0.55 -2.00 -7.46
C PHE A 80 0.54 -1.54 -6.49
N ILE A 81 1.10 -2.46 -5.69
CA ILE A 81 2.16 -2.15 -4.72
C ILE A 81 3.39 -1.57 -5.42
N LYS A 82 3.83 -2.18 -6.53
CA LYS A 82 4.99 -1.72 -7.31
C LYS A 82 4.79 -0.31 -7.90
N ASP A 83 3.56 0.03 -8.31
CA ASP A 83 3.25 1.38 -8.80
C ASP A 83 3.12 2.42 -7.68
N LYS A 84 2.58 2.03 -6.52
CA LYS A 84 2.22 2.98 -5.45
C LYS A 84 3.32 3.19 -4.40
N MET A 85 4.15 2.20 -4.12
CA MET A 85 5.23 2.33 -3.15
C MET A 85 6.38 3.16 -3.70
N THR A 86 6.88 4.06 -2.88
CA THR A 86 8.04 4.92 -3.19
C THR A 86 9.22 4.66 -2.26
N GLY A 87 9.03 3.90 -1.18
CA GLY A 87 10.06 3.65 -0.18
C GLY A 87 9.60 2.74 0.95
N TRP A 88 10.54 2.40 1.82
CA TRP A 88 10.27 1.95 3.18
C TRP A 88 11.37 2.44 4.12
N LEU A 89 11.11 2.43 5.42
CA LEU A 89 12.10 2.68 6.47
C LEU A 89 12.11 1.54 7.47
N GLY A 90 13.31 1.06 7.83
CA GLY A 90 13.47 0.04 8.86
C GLY A 90 13.26 -1.41 8.37
N ALA A 91 13.04 -1.64 7.08
CA ALA A 91 13.00 -2.99 6.54
C ALA A 91 14.35 -3.68 6.71
N ARG A 92 14.33 -4.89 7.29
CA ARG A 92 15.49 -5.71 7.56
C ARG A 92 15.27 -7.13 7.07
N ASP A 93 16.34 -7.81 6.69
CA ASP A 93 16.30 -9.23 6.37
C ASP A 93 16.39 -10.11 7.63
N SER A 94 16.42 -11.43 7.43
CA SER A 94 16.53 -12.42 8.50
C SER A 94 17.84 -12.34 9.29
N GLN A 95 18.87 -11.69 8.76
CA GLN A 95 20.15 -11.45 9.43
C GLN A 95 20.19 -10.09 10.14
N GLY A 96 19.11 -9.30 10.03
CA GLY A 96 19.01 -7.96 10.60
C GLY A 96 19.66 -6.87 9.75
N GLU A 97 20.13 -7.19 8.53
CA GLU A 97 20.70 -6.20 7.62
C GLU A 97 19.62 -5.33 6.98
N ALA A 98 19.91 -4.06 6.78
CA ALA A 98 18.96 -3.13 6.21
C ALA A 98 18.75 -3.40 4.72
N ILE A 99 17.51 -3.64 4.32
CA ILE A 99 17.16 -3.85 2.91
C ILE A 99 16.92 -2.48 2.26
N PRO A 100 17.74 -2.04 1.27
CA PRO A 100 17.48 -0.78 0.57
C PRO A 100 16.22 -0.90 -0.30
N PHE A 101 15.40 0.14 -0.31
CA PHE A 101 14.24 0.17 -1.21
C PHE A 101 14.68 0.39 -2.66
N ASN A 102 14.36 -0.56 -3.53
CA ASN A 102 14.44 -0.45 -4.98
C ASN A 102 13.53 -1.53 -5.61
N ALA A 103 13.31 -1.46 -6.93
CA ALA A 103 12.41 -2.40 -7.62
C ALA A 103 12.82 -3.87 -7.47
N LYS A 104 14.13 -4.17 -7.41
CA LYS A 104 14.65 -5.54 -7.24
C LYS A 104 14.38 -6.03 -5.81
N SER A 105 14.75 -5.25 -4.80
CA SER A 105 14.52 -5.58 -3.40
C SER A 105 13.04 -5.69 -3.05
N LEU A 106 12.18 -4.82 -3.60
CA LEU A 106 10.73 -4.94 -3.45
C LEU A 106 10.21 -6.23 -4.09
N GLY A 107 10.68 -6.57 -5.30
CA GLY A 107 10.33 -7.83 -5.94
C GLY A 107 10.72 -9.04 -5.09
N GLN A 108 11.93 -9.04 -4.53
CA GLN A 108 12.44 -10.10 -3.68
C GLN A 108 11.60 -10.24 -2.39
N VAL A 109 11.36 -9.14 -1.67
CA VAL A 109 10.53 -9.13 -0.45
C VAL A 109 9.13 -9.71 -0.70
N LEU A 110 8.49 -9.33 -1.82
CA LEU A 110 7.16 -9.84 -2.16
C LEU A 110 7.16 -11.31 -2.58
N SER A 111 8.30 -11.85 -3.01
CA SER A 111 8.46 -13.27 -3.33
C SER A 111 8.80 -14.12 -2.10
N ASP A 112 9.66 -13.60 -1.22
CA ASP A 112 10.11 -14.30 0.00
C ASP A 112 9.02 -14.32 1.08
N TRP A 113 8.21 -13.26 1.16
CA TRP A 113 7.15 -13.10 2.16
C TRP A 113 5.82 -12.72 1.50
N PRO A 114 5.13 -13.64 0.80
CA PRO A 114 3.86 -13.34 0.14
C PRO A 114 2.78 -12.83 1.09
N GLU A 115 2.84 -13.16 2.38
CA GLU A 115 1.94 -12.68 3.45
C GLU A 115 1.98 -11.16 3.62
N ILE A 116 3.06 -10.49 3.19
CA ILE A 116 3.23 -9.04 3.30
C ILE A 116 2.39 -8.27 2.26
N VAL A 117 1.92 -8.94 1.20
CA VAL A 117 1.17 -8.32 0.09
C VAL A 117 -0.11 -7.65 0.61
N GLY A 118 -0.90 -8.37 1.41
CA GLY A 118 -2.14 -7.85 1.99
C GLY A 118 -1.92 -6.60 2.85
N PRO A 119 -1.03 -6.65 3.87
CA PRO A 119 -0.65 -5.49 4.67
C PRO A 119 -0.13 -4.31 3.84
N LEU A 120 0.70 -4.54 2.82
CA LEU A 120 1.21 -3.46 1.97
C LEU A 120 0.13 -2.82 1.10
N PHE A 121 -0.81 -3.63 0.59
CA PHE A 121 -1.94 -3.15 -0.18
C PHE A 121 -2.88 -2.29 0.68
N ASN A 122 -3.31 -2.81 1.83
CA ASN A 122 -4.18 -2.09 2.76
C ASN A 122 -3.49 -0.87 3.36
N GLY A 123 -2.18 -0.97 3.65
CA GLY A 123 -1.34 0.10 4.15
C GLY A 123 -1.33 1.33 3.25
N PHE A 124 -1.53 1.18 1.93
CA PHE A 124 -1.72 2.33 1.06
C PHE A 124 -2.96 3.13 1.46
N PHE A 125 -4.12 2.48 1.61
CA PHE A 125 -5.36 3.16 1.94
C PHE A 125 -5.31 3.72 3.36
N GLU A 126 -4.74 2.98 4.32
CA GLU A 126 -4.54 3.42 5.70
C GLU A 126 -3.63 4.67 5.78
N ALA A 127 -2.52 4.70 5.03
CA ALA A 127 -1.61 5.85 4.95
C ALA A 127 -2.34 7.13 4.50
N HIS A 128 -3.37 6.99 3.67
CA HIS A 128 -4.18 8.10 3.15
C HIS A 128 -5.41 8.41 4.02
N GLN A 129 -5.88 7.46 4.83
CA GLN A 129 -6.93 7.68 5.83
C GLN A 129 -6.40 8.37 7.10
N GLN A 130 -5.19 8.06 7.57
CA GLN A 130 -4.55 8.71 8.73
C GLN A 130 -4.31 10.23 8.55
N VAL A 131 -4.42 10.75 7.31
CA VAL A 131 -4.45 12.20 7.05
C VAL A 131 -5.71 12.87 7.60
N ARG A 132 -6.83 12.13 7.74
CA ARG A 132 -8.07 12.64 8.36
C ARG A 132 -7.95 12.78 9.87
N GLU A 133 -7.32 11.82 10.57
CA GLU A 133 -7.36 11.77 12.04
C GLU A 133 -6.51 12.84 12.74
N LYS A 134 -5.51 13.44 12.07
CA LYS A 134 -4.72 14.54 12.66
C LYS A 134 -5.41 15.91 12.64
N ASN A 135 -6.67 16.00 12.22
CA ASN A 135 -7.42 17.27 12.14
C ASN A 135 -8.77 17.24 12.90
N LEU A 136 -8.94 16.39 13.91
CA LEU A 136 -10.09 16.45 14.83
C LEU A 136 -9.65 16.96 16.21
#